data_AF-A0AAX1JF05-F1
#
_entry.id   AF-A0AAX1JF05-F1
#
_cell.length_a   1.000
_cell.length_b   1.000
_cell.length_c   1.000
_cell.angle_alpha   90.00
_cell.angle_beta   90.00
_cell.angle_gamma   90.00
#
_symmetry.space_group_name_H-M   'P 1'
#
loop_
_entity.id
_entity.type
_entity.pdbx_description
1 polymer ?
#
loop_
_entity_poly.entity_id
_entity_poly.type
_entity_poly.pdbx_seq_one_letter_code
_entity_poly.pdbx_strand_id
1 'polypeptide(L)'
;MTDELAQLLAGAVGEPLVVANEFTEVQLRRVDTRNGSRLLITAPKSGQWISLDALEVEALTRQNARTLAAMVGNTHAPLLPDEPEASDDRMA
;
A
#
# COMPACT_ATOMS: atom_id res chain seq x y z
N MET A 1 -0.44 -10.67 14.91
CA MET A 1 -0.92 -10.78 13.52
C MET A 1 -2.40 -10.42 13.54
N THR A 2 -2.82 -9.37 12.85
CA THR A 2 -4.21 -8.86 12.91
C THR A 2 -5.18 -9.90 12.33
N ASP A 3 -6.41 -9.99 12.86
CA ASP A 3 -7.44 -10.97 12.44
C ASP A 3 -7.72 -10.90 10.92
N GLU A 4 -7.73 -9.68 10.36
CA GLU A 4 -7.89 -9.45 8.92
C GLU A 4 -6.78 -10.09 8.07
N LEU A 5 -5.51 -9.96 8.48
CA LEU A 5 -4.39 -10.55 7.75
C LEU A 5 -4.46 -12.08 7.75
N ALA A 6 -4.91 -12.68 8.86
CA ALA A 6 -5.12 -14.13 8.94
C ALA A 6 -6.23 -14.58 7.97
N GLN A 7 -7.33 -13.83 7.88
CA GLN A 7 -8.41 -14.11 6.92
C GLN A 7 -7.93 -14.00 5.47
N LEU A 8 -7.13 -12.98 5.14
CA LEU A 8 -6.55 -12.84 3.80
C LEU A 8 -5.61 -14.01 3.46
N LEU A 9 -4.76 -14.42 4.40
CA LEU A 9 -3.84 -15.53 4.20
C LEU A 9 -4.54 -16.88 4.06
N ALA A 10 -5.69 -17.06 4.71
CA ALA A 10 -6.52 -18.27 4.52
C ALA A 10 -7.03 -18.42 3.07
N GLY A 11 -7.15 -17.31 2.34
CA GLY A 11 -7.52 -17.29 0.92
C GLY A 11 -6.33 -17.28 -0.04
N ALA A 12 -5.09 -17.52 0.42
CA ALA A 12 -3.90 -17.45 -0.43
C ALA A 12 -3.92 -18.51 -1.55
N VAL A 13 -3.54 -18.09 -2.75
CA VAL A 13 -3.50 -18.94 -3.94
C VAL A 13 -2.07 -19.11 -4.42
N GLY A 14 -1.61 -20.37 -4.47
CA GLY A 14 -0.28 -20.72 -4.95
C GLY A 14 0.84 -20.32 -3.98
N GLU A 15 2.06 -20.38 -4.50
CA GLU A 15 3.27 -20.03 -3.76
C GLU A 15 3.50 -18.51 -3.73
N PRO A 16 4.07 -17.96 -2.65
CA PRO A 16 4.42 -16.55 -2.58
C PRO A 16 5.55 -16.20 -3.56
N LEU A 17 5.44 -15.04 -4.20
CA LEU A 17 6.57 -14.41 -4.88
C LEU A 17 7.35 -13.59 -3.86
N VAL A 18 8.65 -13.85 -3.74
CA VAL A 18 9.53 -13.10 -2.83
C VAL A 18 10.31 -12.06 -3.61
N VAL A 19 10.28 -10.82 -3.14
CA VAL A 19 11.10 -9.72 -3.66
C VAL A 19 11.97 -9.22 -2.52
N ALA A 20 13.30 -9.31 -2.67
CA ALA A 20 14.24 -8.98 -1.62
C ALA A 20 15.47 -8.22 -2.15
N ASN A 21 16.03 -7.38 -1.29
CA ASN A 21 17.33 -6.72 -1.47
C ASN A 21 18.09 -6.66 -0.13
N GLU A 22 19.17 -5.89 -0.07
CA GLU A 22 20.01 -5.76 1.13
C GLU A 22 19.33 -5.06 2.31
N PHE A 23 18.20 -4.38 2.08
CA PHE A 23 17.48 -3.60 3.09
C PHE A 23 16.19 -4.29 3.54
N THR A 24 15.49 -4.96 2.64
CA THR A 24 14.15 -5.49 2.90
C THR A 24 13.83 -6.76 2.12
N GLU A 25 12.86 -7.49 2.63
CA GLU A 25 12.23 -8.62 1.97
C GLU A 25 10.71 -8.44 2.09
N VAL A 26 10.01 -8.59 0.98
CA VAL A 26 8.55 -8.62 0.92
C VAL A 26 8.07 -9.88 0.23
N GLN A 27 6.92 -10.38 0.67
CA GLN A 27 6.23 -11.52 0.06
C GLN A 27 4.94 -11.04 -0.59
N LEU A 28 4.75 -11.41 -1.85
CA LEU A 28 3.57 -11.09 -2.64
C LEU A 28 2.74 -12.37 -2.80
N ARG A 29 1.44 -12.27 -2.55
CA ARG A 29 0.48 -13.38 -2.72
C ARG A 29 -0.79 -12.86 -3.39
N ARG A 30 -1.33 -13.64 -4.33
CA ARG A 30 -2.75 -13.48 -4.70
C ARG A 30 -3.58 -14.14 -3.60
N VAL A 31 -4.58 -13.43 -3.10
CA VAL A 31 -5.53 -13.95 -2.12
C VAL A 31 -6.94 -13.81 -2.68
N ASP A 32 -7.73 -14.87 -2.63
CA ASP A 32 -9.13 -14.86 -3.05
C ASP A 32 -10.02 -14.56 -1.85
N THR A 33 -10.81 -13.49 -1.98
CA THR A 33 -11.78 -13.06 -0.98
C THR A 33 -13.20 -13.22 -1.53
N ARG A 34 -14.22 -13.08 -0.67
CA ARG A 34 -15.63 -13.04 -1.11
C ARG A 34 -15.93 -11.93 -2.13
N ASN A 35 -15.13 -10.87 -2.16
CA ASN A 35 -15.32 -9.70 -3.01
C ASN A 35 -14.37 -9.69 -4.23
N GLY A 36 -13.70 -10.81 -4.50
CA GLY A 36 -12.73 -10.94 -5.59
C GLY A 36 -11.29 -11.12 -5.10
N SER A 37 -10.35 -11.20 -6.05
CA SER A 37 -8.93 -11.38 -5.75
C SER A 37 -8.26 -10.08 -5.30
N ARG A 38 -7.29 -10.21 -4.40
CA ARG A 38 -6.40 -9.12 -3.97
C ARG A 38 -4.94 -9.52 -4.10
N LEU A 39 -4.08 -8.53 -4.31
CA LEU A 39 -2.64 -8.65 -4.13
C LEU A 39 -2.31 -8.32 -2.67
N LEU A 40 -1.92 -9.33 -1.90
CA LEU A 40 -1.39 -9.15 -0.55
C LEU A 40 0.13 -9.00 -0.62
N ILE A 41 0.65 -7.93 -0.03
CA ILE A 41 2.08 -7.69 0.14
C ILE A 41 2.37 -7.66 1.64
N THR A 42 3.29 -8.49 2.11
CA THR A 42 3.71 -8.52 3.52
C THR A 42 5.22 -8.27 3.63
N ALA A 43 5.64 -7.59 4.69
CA ALA A 43 7.04 -7.39 5.04
C ALA A 43 7.31 -8.10 6.39
N PRO A 44 7.77 -9.37 6.38
CA PRO A 44 7.84 -10.19 7.59
C PRO A 44 8.68 -9.57 8.72
N LYS A 45 9.77 -8.88 8.37
CA LYS A 45 10.69 -8.25 9.34
C LYS A 45 10.07 -7.08 10.09
N SER A 46 9.23 -6.27 9.43
CA SER A 46 8.60 -5.09 10.03
C SER A 46 7.16 -5.34 10.48
N GLY A 47 6.55 -6.46 10.06
CA GLY A 47 5.15 -6.79 10.32
C GLY A 47 4.15 -5.93 9.53
N GLN A 48 4.63 -5.05 8.64
CA GLN A 48 3.80 -4.21 7.78
C GLN A 48 3.18 -5.06 6.66
N TRP A 49 2.00 -4.66 6.22
CA TRP A 49 1.32 -5.33 5.10
C TRP A 49 0.32 -4.38 4.45
N ILE A 50 -0.01 -4.67 3.20
CA ILE A 50 -1.08 -4.01 2.45
C ILE A 50 -1.78 -5.04 1.55
N SER A 51 -3.08 -4.89 1.35
CA SER A 51 -3.83 -5.65 0.36
C SER A 51 -4.40 -4.69 -0.67
N LEU A 52 -4.24 -4.98 -1.95
CA LEU A 52 -4.71 -4.13 -3.05
C LEU A 52 -5.65 -4.92 -3.95
N ASP A 53 -6.79 -4.35 -4.32
CA ASP A 53 -7.62 -4.85 -5.39
C ASP A 53 -7.08 -4.46 -6.77
N ALA A 54 -7.75 -4.91 -7.84
CA ALA A 54 -7.31 -4.65 -9.21
C ALA A 54 -7.30 -3.16 -9.58
N LEU A 55 -8.27 -2.37 -9.09
CA LEU A 55 -8.35 -0.95 -9.39
C LEU A 55 -7.29 -0.15 -8.63
N GLU A 56 -6.99 -0.55 -7.39
CA GLU A 56 -5.93 0.05 -6.60
C GLU A 56 -4.55 -0.20 -7.23
N VAL A 57 -4.28 -1.42 -7.71
CA VAL A 57 -3.05 -1.73 -8.46
C VAL A 57 -2.98 -0.92 -9.76
N GLU A 58 -4.09 -0.83 -10.50
CA GLU A 58 -4.14 -0.03 -11.72
C GLU A 58 -3.86 1.45 -11.42
N ALA A 59 -4.44 2.00 -10.35
CA ALA A 59 -4.20 3.37 -9.94
C ALA A 59 -2.71 3.65 -9.65
N LEU A 60 -2.00 2.72 -9.00
CA LEU A 60 -0.57 2.84 -8.75
C LEU A 60 0.26 2.79 -10.04
N THR A 61 -0.08 1.87 -10.96
CA THR A 61 0.66 1.72 -12.22
C THR A 61 0.43 2.86 -13.21
N ARG A 62 -0.66 3.62 -13.08
CA ARG A 62 -0.90 4.83 -13.88
C ARG A 62 -0.13 6.07 -13.38
N GLN A 63 0.52 6.00 -12.23
CA GLN A 63 1.31 7.13 -11.71
C GLN A 63 2.57 7.34 -12.53
N ASN A 64 2.94 8.61 -12.75
CA ASN A 64 4.24 8.93 -13.35
C ASN A 64 5.37 8.71 -12.32
N ALA A 65 6.62 8.65 -12.81
CA ALA A 65 7.79 8.39 -11.97
C ALA A 65 7.99 9.42 -10.85
N ARG A 66 7.65 10.70 -11.08
CA ARG A 66 7.77 11.76 -10.08
C ARG A 66 6.80 11.51 -8.91
N THR A 67 5.55 11.14 -9.21
CA THR A 67 4.56 10.85 -8.17
C THR A 67 4.94 9.61 -7.35
N LEU A 68 5.40 8.54 -8.01
CA LEU A 68 5.87 7.33 -7.33
C LEU A 68 7.06 7.63 -6.40
N ALA A 69 8.03 8.44 -6.85
CA ALA A 69 9.16 8.84 -6.03
C ALA A 69 8.72 9.63 -4.77
N ALA A 70 7.72 10.51 -4.91
CA ALA A 70 7.18 11.26 -3.77
C ALA A 70 6.47 10.35 -2.75
N MET A 71 5.72 9.34 -3.20
CA MET A 71 5.07 8.35 -2.32
C MET A 71 6.08 7.57 -1.47
N VAL A 72 7.24 7.20 -2.04
CA VAL A 72 8.30 6.46 -1.32
C VAL A 72 9.16 7.38 -0.46
N GLY A 73 9.38 8.62 -0.88
CA GLY A 73 10.16 9.60 -0.11
C GLY A 73 9.44 10.12 1.15
N ASN A 74 8.11 10.09 1.16
CA ASN A 74 7.26 10.61 2.23
C ASN A 74 6.36 9.53 2.86
N THR A 75 6.90 8.34 3.14
CA THR A 75 6.13 7.15 3.58
C THR A 75 5.21 7.36 4.80
N HIS A 76 5.48 8.37 5.64
CA HIS A 76 4.70 8.67 6.84
C HIS A 76 3.97 10.03 6.79
N ALA A 77 3.95 10.70 5.64
CA ALA A 77 3.32 12.00 5.47
C ALA A 77 2.33 11.99 4.30
N PRO A 78 1.34 12.91 4.27
CA PRO A 78 0.47 13.09 3.12
C PRO A 78 1.27 13.34 1.83
N LEU A 79 0.79 12.77 0.71
CA LEU A 79 1.40 13.00 -0.60
C LEU A 79 1.23 14.46 -1.06
N LEU A 80 0.11 15.06 -0.71
CA LEU A 80 -0.21 16.46 -0.99
C LEU A 80 -0.05 17.27 0.31
N PRO A 81 0.50 18.50 0.24
CA PRO A 81 0.52 19.38 1.40
C PRO A 81 -0.89 19.69 1.87
N ASP A 82 -1.05 19.99 3.16
CA ASP A 82 -2.30 20.52 3.69
C ASP A 82 -2.64 21.83 2.95
N GLU A 83 -3.91 22.02 2.60
CA GLU A 83 -4.36 23.29 2.02
C GLU A 83 -4.10 24.40 3.04
N PRO A 84 -3.51 25.55 2.65
CA PRO A 84 -3.34 26.64 3.58
C PRO A 84 -4.73 27.08 4.07
N GLU A 85 -4.94 27.07 5.38
CA GLU A 85 -6.15 27.64 5.99
C GLU A 85 -6.32 29.05 5.41
N ALA A 86 -7.44 29.29 4.73
CA ALA A 86 -7.74 30.59 4.18
C ALA A 86 -7.62 31.61 5.32
N SER A 87 -6.60 32.45 5.25
CA SER A 87 -6.40 33.54 6.20
C SER A 87 -7.67 34.36 6.22
N ASP A 88 -8.37 34.34 7.37
CA ASP A 88 -9.58 35.10 7.59
C ASP A 88 -9.21 36.59 7.65
N ASP A 89 -9.04 37.20 6.48
CA ASP A 89 -8.80 38.63 6.26
C ASP A 89 -10.03 39.49 6.64
N ARG A 90 -10.93 38.99 7.50
CA ARG A 90 -12.13 39.69 8.01
C ARG A 90 -11.92 40.35 9.37
N MET A 91 -10.69 40.68 9.71
CA MET A 91 -10.38 41.60 10.81
C MET A 91 -9.48 42.73 10.31
N ALA A 92 -10.04 43.64 9.51
CA ALA A 92 -9.49 44.97 9.23
C ALA A 92 -10.63 46.00 9.27
#